data_AF-A0A923DKZ2-F1
#
_entry.id   AF-A0A923DKZ2-F1
#
_cell.length_a   1.000
_cell.length_b   1.000
_cell.length_c   1.000
_cell.angle_alpha   90.00
_cell.angle_beta   90.00
_cell.angle_gamma   90.00
#
_symmetry.space_group_name_H-M   'P 1'
#
loop_
_entity.id
_entity.type
_entity.pdbx_description
1 polymer ?
#
loop_
_entity_poly.entity_id
_entity_poly.type
_entity_poly.pdbx_seq_one_letter_code
_entity_poly.pdbx_strand_id
1 'polypeptide(L)' 'MLEIRWHGRGGQGAVTSVELLALSAIEEGKYAQGFPSFGPERRGAPVTAFNRVDDKQI' A
#
# COMPACT_ATOMS: atom_id res chain seq x y z
N MET A 1 -10.43 -0.26 -11.80
CA MET A 1 -9.56 0.39 -10.81
C MET A 1 -10.16 0.38 -9.40
N LEU A 2 -9.47 -0.28 -8.48
CA LEU A 2 -9.68 -0.24 -7.04
C LEU A 2 -8.53 0.56 -6.41
N GLU A 3 -8.86 1.56 -5.59
CA GLU A 3 -7.88 2.35 -4.85
C GLU A 3 -8.11 2.20 -3.34
N ILE A 4 -7.04 1.86 -2.61
CA ILE A 4 -7.09 1.61 -1.16
C ILE A 4 -6.12 2.55 -0.48
N ARG A 5 -6.59 3.18 0.61
CA ARG A 5 -5.75 4.00 1.49
C ARG A 5 -5.67 3.35 2.86
N TRP A 6 -4.45 3.06 3.28
CA TRP A 6 -4.12 2.52 4.58
C TRP A 6 -3.72 3.65 5.52
N HIS A 7 -4.17 3.56 6.76
CA HIS A 7 -3.82 4.49 7.83
C HIS A 7 -3.20 3.69 8.97
N GLY A 8 -2.07 4.16 9.48
CA GLY A 8 -1.41 3.54 10.62
C GLY A 8 -0.31 4.41 11.19
N ARG A 9 0.56 3.79 12.00
CA ARG A 9 1.78 4.41 12.51
C ARG A 9 3.00 3.59 12.14
N GLY A 10 4.16 4.25 12.11
CA GLY A 10 5.44 3.60 11.86
C GLY A 10 5.65 2.41 12.81
N GLY A 11 5.92 1.23 12.24
CA GLY A 11 6.08 -0.03 12.97
C GLY A 11 4.80 -0.86 13.16
N GLN A 12 3.63 -0.38 12.72
CA GLN A 12 2.35 -1.11 12.84
C GLN A 12 1.91 -1.86 11.58
N GLY A 13 2.81 -2.02 10.61
CA GLY A 13 2.57 -2.88 9.44
C GLY A 13 1.81 -2.26 8.27
N ALA A 14 1.43 -0.97 8.29
CA ALA A 14 0.70 -0.35 7.18
C ALA A 14 1.40 -0.50 5.80
N VAL A 15 2.73 -0.38 5.76
CA VAL A 15 3.53 -0.56 4.53
C VAL A 15 3.58 -2.04 4.11
N THR A 16 3.75 -2.94 5.08
CA THR A 16 3.75 -4.38 4.83
C THR A 16 2.40 -4.86 4.29
N SER A 17 1.28 -4.33 4.79
CA SER A 17 -0.05 -4.65 4.28
C SER A 17 -0.23 -4.22 2.82
N VAL A 18 0.31 -3.06 2.44
CA VAL A 18 0.28 -2.56 1.05
C VAL A 18 1.07 -3.48 0.12
N GLU A 19 2.25 -3.89 0.54
CA GLU A 19 3.11 -4.80 -0.20
C GLU A 19 2.44 -6.18 -0.39
N LEU A 20 1.90 -6.75 0.69
CA LEU A 20 1.18 -8.03 0.63
C LEU A 20 -0.03 -7.98 -0.30
N LEU A 21 -0.85 -6.92 -0.21
CA LEU A 21 -2.01 -6.78 -1.09
C LEU A 21 -1.60 -6.65 -2.56
N ALA A 22 -0.55 -5.89 -2.85
CA ALA A 22 -0.06 -5.74 -4.22
C ALA A 22 0.45 -7.09 -4.79
N LEU A 23 1.22 -7.84 -3.99
CA LEU A 23 1.72 -9.17 -4.38
C LEU A 23 0.56 -10.14 -4.62
N SER A 24 -0.42 -10.21 -3.72
CA SER A 24 -1.59 -11.09 -3.91
C SER A 24 -2.40 -10.72 -5.15
N ALA A 25 -2.59 -9.42 -5.44
CA ALA A 25 -3.29 -8.99 -6.64
C ALA A 25 -2.52 -9.36 -7.92
N ILE A 26 -1.19 -9.27 -7.90
CA ILE A 26 -0.33 -9.70 -9.02
C ILE A 26 -0.40 -11.21 -9.21
N GLU A 27 -0.40 -12.00 -8.13
CA GLU A 27 -0.58 -13.46 -8.20
C GLU A 27 -1.95 -13.87 -8.76
N GLU A 28 -2.99 -13.05 -8.57
CA GLU A 28 -4.30 -13.22 -9.21
C GLU A 28 -4.34 -12.78 -10.68
N GLY A 29 -3.21 -12.33 -11.26
CA GLY A 29 -3.10 -11.89 -12.65
C GLY A 29 -3.57 -10.46 -12.91
N LYS A 30 -3.72 -9.64 -11.87
CA LYS A 30 -4.07 -8.21 -11.98
C LYS A 30 -2.83 -7.32 -12.02
N TYR A 31 -3.02 -6.06 -12.39
CA TYR A 31 -1.99 -5.04 -12.29
C TYR A 31 -2.14 -4.32 -10.95
N ALA A 32 -1.06 -4.27 -10.16
CA ALA A 32 -1.07 -3.61 -8.86
C ALA A 32 0.14 -2.71 -8.64
N GLN A 33 -0.08 -1.58 -7.96
CA GLN A 33 0.96 -0.70 -7.45
C GLN A 33 0.72 -0.48 -5.95
N GLY A 34 1.80 -0.50 -5.16
CA GLY A 34 1.78 -0.23 -3.73
C GLY A 34 2.84 0.81 -3.39
N PHE A 35 2.48 1.89 -2.70
CA PHE A 35 3.44 2.91 -2.28
C PHE A 35 3.07 3.57 -0.95
N PRO A 36 4.05 3.84 -0.08
CA PRO A 36 3.83 4.56 1.15
C PRO A 36 3.96 6.08 0.98
N SER A 37 3.42 6.82 1.95
CA SER A 37 3.64 8.24 2.19
C SER A 37 3.92 8.44 3.68
N PHE A 38 5.09 8.99 3.96
CA PHE A 38 5.57 9.18 5.33
C PHE A 38 5.59 10.67 5.67
N GLY A 39 5.15 10.99 6.90
CA GLY A 39 5.46 12.28 7.51
C GLY A 39 6.96 12.43 7.78
N PRO A 40 7.43 13.64 8.12
CA PRO A 40 8.84 13.91 8.39
C PRO A 40 9.35 13.25 9.70
N GLU A 41 8.48 12.68 10.54
CA GLU A 41 8.88 12.11 11.82
C GLU A 41 9.57 10.73 11.71
N ARG A 42 10.55 10.47 12.59
CA ARG A 42 11.37 9.24 12.54
C ARG A 42 10.78 8.03 13.29
N ARG A 43 9.99 8.23 14.35
CA ARG A 43 9.38 7.15 15.15
C ARG A 43 7.91 7.42 15.41
N GLY A 44 7.08 6.39 15.24
CA GLY A 44 5.64 6.47 15.48
C GLY A 44 4.91 7.46 14.56
N ALA A 45 5.57 7.93 13.50
CA ALA A 45 5.01 8.86 12.53
C ALA A 45 3.69 8.31 11.99
N PRO A 46 2.67 9.16 11.78
CA PRO A 46 1.53 8.79 10.96
C PRO A 46 2.02 8.28 9.60
N VAL A 47 1.56 7.09 9.24
CA VAL A 47 1.85 6.48 7.94
C VAL A 47 0.53 6.43 7.18
N THR A 48 0.57 6.98 5.97
CA THR A 48 -0.47 6.70 4.98
C THR A 48 0.17 5.87 3.89
N ALA A 49 -0.51 4.87 3.37
CA ALA A 49 -0.01 4.10 2.25
C ALA A 49 -1.14 3.73 1.31
N PHE A 50 -0.80 3.38 0.08
CA PHE A 50 -1.77 3.32 -1.01
C PHE A 50 -1.57 2.06 -1.84
N ASN A 51 -2.68 1.45 -2.25
CA ASN A 51 -2.69 0.50 -3.34
C ASN A 51 -3.57 1.00 -4.48
N ARG A 52 -3.16 0.68 -5.70
CA ARG A 52 -4.00 0.70 -6.89
C ARG A 52 -4.00 -0.69 -7.48
N VAL A 53 -5.18 -1.21 -7.80
CA VAL A 53 -5.35 -2.53 -8.45
C VAL A 53 -6.30 -2.37 -9.63
N ASP A 54 -5.95 -2.93 -10.78
CA ASP A 54 -6.81 -2.91 -11.96
C ASP A 54 -6.61 -4.15 -12.84
N ASP A 55 -7.60 -4.46 -13.67
CA ASP A 55 -7.54 -5.55 -14.66
C ASP A 55 -6.77 -5.14 -15.92
N LYS A 56 -6.37 -3.87 -16.02
CA LYS A 56 -5.59 -3.28 -17.11
C LYS A 56 -4.33 -2.63 -16.55
N GLN A 57 -3.31 -2.45 -17.39
CA GLN A 57 -2.05 -1.82 -17.01
C GLN A 57 -2.29 -0.41 -16.43
N ILE A 58 -1.63 -0.15 -15.28
CA ILE A 58 -1.65 1.09 -14.50
C ILE A 58 -0.25 1.67 -14.33
#